data_AF-F3YC77-F1
#
_entry.id   AF-F3YC77-F1
#
_cell.length_a   1.000
_cell.length_b   1.000
_cell.length_c   1.000
_cell.angle_alpha   90.00
_cell.angle_beta   90.00
_cell.angle_gamma   90.00
#
_symmetry.space_group_name_H-M   'P 1'
#
loop_
_entity.id
_entity.type
_entity.pdbx_description
1 polymer ?
#
loop_
_entity_poly.entity_id
_entity_poly.type
_entity_poly.pdbx_seq_one_letter_code
_entity_poly.pdbx_strand_id
1 'polypeptide(L)'
;MKKSMKFAVLLLIIGLNAALLVGCKSHKKTVNDPDKVLELQFVPTNNDGSMEAKTKPFARYLSKKLNRKVNVTLATGYSTIVEAMSSKKVDIGIMPPSAYVQARMQNVATAILSSKLGAYNRQTGKPEINQLSSTFKGEILVRSNSKIKKLKDLKGKKIAALSPNSASGYIYPIVDLKDAGINPEKNLTITTIK
;
A
#
# COMPACT_ATOMS: atom_id res chain seq x y z
N MET A 1 8.33 -3.55 -72.89
CA MET A 1 8.94 -2.89 -71.70
C MET A 1 7.97 -2.61 -70.53
N LYS A 2 6.68 -2.28 -70.74
CA LYS A 2 5.77 -1.94 -69.62
C LYS A 2 5.24 -3.13 -68.77
N LYS A 3 5.22 -4.37 -69.30
CA LYS A 3 4.76 -5.56 -68.55
C LYS A 3 5.84 -6.15 -67.63
N SER A 4 7.10 -6.15 -68.04
CA SER A 4 8.23 -6.64 -67.23
C SER A 4 8.51 -5.73 -66.02
N MET A 5 8.27 -4.42 -66.16
CA MET A 5 8.44 -3.45 -65.07
C MET A 5 7.38 -3.59 -63.97
N LYS A 6 6.14 -4.00 -64.31
CA LYS A 6 5.09 -4.29 -63.32
C LYS A 6 5.36 -5.56 -62.53
N PHE A 7 5.97 -6.57 -63.15
CA PHE A 7 6.37 -7.81 -62.48
C PHE A 7 7.53 -7.59 -61.49
N ALA A 8 8.50 -6.75 -61.86
CA ALA A 8 9.60 -6.38 -60.97
C ALA A 8 9.14 -5.59 -59.74
N VAL A 9 8.18 -4.67 -59.91
CA VAL A 9 7.59 -3.90 -58.79
C VAL A 9 6.75 -4.80 -57.87
N LEU A 10 6.02 -5.78 -58.41
CA LEU A 10 5.22 -6.71 -57.61
C LEU A 10 6.11 -7.64 -56.77
N LEU A 11 7.23 -8.11 -57.32
CA LEU A 11 8.21 -8.93 -56.59
C LEU A 11 8.94 -8.14 -55.49
N LEU A 12 9.19 -6.84 -55.71
CA LEU A 12 9.79 -5.96 -54.70
C LEU A 12 8.83 -5.71 -53.51
N ILE A 13 7.53 -5.57 -53.76
CA ILE A 13 6.52 -5.36 -52.71
C ILE A 13 6.29 -6.64 -51.90
N ILE A 14 6.35 -7.81 -52.52
CA ILE A 14 6.25 -9.10 -51.82
C ILE A 14 7.52 -9.37 -50.99
N GLY A 15 8.70 -9.02 -51.51
CA GLY A 15 9.96 -9.11 -50.77
C GLY A 15 10.03 -8.19 -49.55
N LEU A 16 9.44 -6.99 -49.64
CA LEU A 16 9.43 -6.03 -48.52
C LEU A 16 8.45 -6.44 -47.39
N ASN A 17 7.40 -7.21 -47.72
CA ASN A 17 6.47 -7.74 -46.71
C ASN A 17 6.97 -9.02 -46.02
N ALA A 18 7.84 -9.80 -46.68
CA ALA A 18 8.45 -10.99 -46.06
C ALA A 18 9.50 -10.65 -44.99
N ALA A 19 10.05 -9.43 -45.00
CA ALA A 19 11.04 -8.97 -44.01
C ALA A 19 10.43 -8.53 -42.67
N LEU A 20 9.10 -8.41 -42.55
CA LEU A 20 8.42 -7.96 -41.33
C LEU A 20 7.92 -9.10 -40.42
N LEU A 21 8.15 -10.37 -40.79
CA LEU A 21 7.63 -11.54 -40.06
C LEU A 21 8.65 -12.29 -39.20
N VAL A 22 9.93 -11.88 -39.21
CA VAL A 22 10.96 -12.47 -38.34
C VAL A 22 11.15 -11.58 -37.11
N GLY A 23 10.21 -11.63 -36.16
CA GLY A 23 10.31 -10.77 -34.98
C GLY A 23 9.33 -10.98 -33.85
N CYS A 24 8.28 -11.79 -33.96
CA CYS A 24 7.48 -12.17 -32.80
C CYS A 24 8.09 -13.38 -32.09
N LYS A 25 9.27 -13.19 -31.48
CA LYS A 25 9.58 -13.97 -30.27
C LYS A 25 8.58 -13.49 -29.21
N SER A 26 7.51 -14.26 -29.01
CA SER A 26 6.72 -14.17 -27.79
C SER A 26 7.69 -14.30 -26.62
N HIS A 27 8.11 -13.16 -26.07
CA HIS A 27 8.73 -13.10 -24.77
C HIS A 27 7.65 -13.59 -23.81
N LYS A 28 7.66 -14.91 -23.53
CA LYS A 28 7.21 -15.38 -22.22
C LYS A 28 7.97 -14.50 -21.24
N LYS A 29 7.28 -13.51 -20.64
CA LYS A 29 7.77 -12.79 -19.47
C LYS A 29 7.95 -13.86 -18.41
N THR A 30 9.16 -14.43 -18.36
CA THR A 30 9.62 -15.19 -17.23
C THR A 30 9.55 -14.24 -16.05
N VAL A 31 8.76 -14.59 -15.05
CA VAL A 31 8.58 -13.85 -13.79
C VAL A 31 9.92 -13.67 -13.04
N ASN A 32 10.97 -14.38 -13.47
CA ASN A 32 12.32 -14.34 -12.94
C ASN A 32 13.29 -13.69 -13.92
N ASP A 33 13.10 -12.41 -14.22
CA ASP A 33 14.18 -11.58 -14.78
C ASP A 33 15.07 -11.12 -13.60
N PRO A 34 16.28 -11.67 -13.41
CA PRO A 34 17.16 -11.32 -12.30
C PRO A 34 17.65 -9.87 -12.37
N ASP A 35 17.60 -9.26 -13.56
CA ASP A 35 18.04 -7.87 -13.79
C ASP A 35 16.95 -6.85 -13.45
N LYS A 36 15.67 -7.28 -13.40
CA LYS A 36 14.57 -6.42 -12.98
C LYS A 36 14.67 -6.12 -11.48
N VAL A 37 14.82 -4.84 -11.16
CA VAL A 37 14.76 -4.33 -9.78
C VAL A 37 13.41 -4.70 -9.16
N LEU A 38 13.44 -5.25 -7.94
CA LEU A 38 12.24 -5.44 -7.13
C LEU A 38 11.90 -4.13 -6.42
N GLU A 39 10.79 -3.51 -6.80
CA GLU A 39 10.35 -2.25 -6.20
C GLU A 39 9.47 -2.54 -4.97
N LEU A 40 9.99 -2.24 -3.79
CA LEU A 40 9.27 -2.37 -2.52
C LEU A 40 8.97 -0.99 -1.95
N GLN A 41 7.73 -0.77 -1.51
CA GLN A 41 7.34 0.46 -0.84
C GLN A 41 6.68 0.19 0.51
N PHE A 42 7.03 1.02 1.49
CA PHE A 42 6.49 0.94 2.85
C PHE A 42 5.70 2.22 3.19
N VAL A 43 4.55 2.08 3.85
CA VAL A 43 3.83 3.21 4.44
C VAL A 43 4.37 3.44 5.85
N PRO A 44 5.08 4.54 6.14
CA PRO A 44 5.63 4.79 7.46
C PRO A 44 4.51 4.91 8.50
N THR A 45 4.66 4.21 9.62
CA THR A 45 3.72 4.29 10.76
C THR A 45 4.10 5.40 11.74
N ASN A 46 5.35 5.87 11.70
CA ASN A 46 5.89 7.02 12.43
C ASN A 46 6.69 7.90 11.46
N ASN A 47 6.55 9.23 11.58
CA ASN A 47 7.22 10.21 10.72
C ASN A 47 8.47 10.85 11.36
N ASP A 48 9.18 10.11 12.21
CA ASP A 48 10.38 10.57 12.93
C ASP A 48 11.69 10.36 12.15
N GLY A 49 11.61 10.02 10.86
CA GLY A 49 12.77 9.72 10.00
C GLY A 49 13.43 8.35 10.27
N SER A 50 13.05 7.65 11.34
CA SER A 50 13.66 6.37 11.69
C SER A 50 13.39 5.28 10.65
N MET A 51 12.26 5.35 9.95
CA MET A 51 11.91 4.42 8.88
C MET A 51 12.77 4.65 7.63
N GLU A 52 13.07 5.91 7.30
CA GLU A 52 13.89 6.24 6.14
C GLU A 52 15.30 5.70 6.29
N ALA A 53 15.90 5.87 7.48
CA ALA A 53 17.20 5.32 7.82
C ALA A 53 17.27 3.78 7.69
N LYS A 54 16.14 3.09 7.85
CA LYS A 54 16.04 1.62 7.76
C LYS A 54 15.82 1.09 6.34
N THR A 55 15.42 1.93 5.38
CA THR A 55 15.17 1.50 3.99
C THR A 55 16.41 0.89 3.33
N LYS A 56 17.55 1.58 3.38
CA LYS A 56 18.81 1.12 2.75
C LYS A 56 19.34 -0.18 3.38
N PRO A 57 19.45 -0.32 4.71
CA PRO A 57 19.80 -1.61 5.33
C PRO A 57 18.87 -2.75 4.92
N PHE A 58 17.55 -2.50 4.86
CA PHE A 58 16.58 -3.52 4.50
C PHE A 58 16.69 -3.91 3.01
N ALA A 59 16.85 -2.94 2.12
CA ALA A 59 17.10 -3.17 0.70
C ALA A 59 18.34 -4.04 0.48
N ARG A 60 19.45 -3.76 1.19
CA ARG A 60 20.68 -4.58 1.12
C ARG A 60 20.43 -6.01 1.62
N TYR A 61 19.73 -6.16 2.74
CA TYR A 61 19.41 -7.47 3.31
C TYR A 61 18.59 -8.32 2.33
N LEU A 62 17.50 -7.76 1.79
CA LEU A 62 16.65 -8.44 0.81
C LEU A 62 17.42 -8.75 -0.48
N SER A 63 18.23 -7.81 -0.98
CA SER A 63 19.03 -8.02 -2.18
C SER A 63 19.97 -9.22 -2.03
N LYS A 64 20.63 -9.34 -0.87
CA LYS A 64 21.51 -10.49 -0.57
C LYS A 64 20.72 -11.80 -0.46
N LYS A 65 19.56 -11.79 0.19
CA LYS A 65 18.75 -13.01 0.42
C LYS A 65 18.06 -13.51 -0.84
N LEU A 66 17.69 -12.61 -1.74
CA LEU A 66 16.95 -12.92 -2.97
C LEU A 66 17.85 -13.01 -4.20
N ASN A 67 19.15 -12.70 -4.06
CA ASN A 67 20.12 -12.64 -5.16
C ASN A 67 19.62 -11.78 -6.35
N ARG A 68 19.04 -10.61 -6.06
CA ARG A 68 18.53 -9.65 -7.06
C ARG A 68 18.58 -8.23 -6.52
N LYS A 69 18.52 -7.22 -7.39
CA LYS A 69 18.43 -5.81 -6.96
C LYS A 69 17.06 -5.54 -6.31
N VAL A 70 17.07 -4.96 -5.12
CA VAL A 70 15.86 -4.52 -4.41
C VAL A 70 15.99 -3.04 -4.10
N ASN A 71 14.96 -2.28 -4.46
CA ASN A 71 14.82 -0.88 -4.06
C ASN A 71 13.71 -0.78 -3.01
N VAL A 72 13.95 -0.03 -1.93
CA VAL A 72 12.98 0.17 -0.86
C VAL A 72 12.74 1.65 -0.71
N THR A 73 11.49 2.07 -0.88
CA THR A 73 11.05 3.47 -0.75
C THR A 73 9.97 3.63 0.30
N LEU A 74 9.75 4.87 0.75
CA LEU A 74 8.62 5.22 1.62
C LEU A 74 7.52 5.86 0.79
N ALA A 75 6.27 5.47 1.06
CA ALA A 75 5.11 6.17 0.56
C ALA A 75 4.87 7.44 1.39
N THR A 76 4.37 8.49 0.75
CA THR A 76 3.98 9.75 1.44
C THR A 76 2.62 9.64 2.13
N GLY A 77 1.90 8.54 1.91
CA GLY A 77 0.60 8.27 2.52
C GLY A 77 0.00 6.94 2.06
N TYR A 78 -1.24 6.71 2.50
CA TYR A 78 -1.92 5.43 2.31
C TYR A 78 -2.46 5.32 0.87
N SER A 79 -2.98 6.41 0.30
CA SER A 79 -3.46 6.41 -1.10
C SER A 79 -2.31 6.27 -2.10
N THR A 80 -1.16 6.87 -1.80
CA THR A 80 -0.04 6.92 -2.75
C THR A 80 0.57 5.54 -3.02
N ILE A 81 0.56 4.65 -2.03
CA ILE A 81 1.01 3.26 -2.26
C ILE A 81 0.02 2.49 -3.14
N VAL A 82 -1.28 2.72 -3.00
CA VAL A 82 -2.30 2.11 -3.83
C VAL A 82 -2.16 2.58 -5.29
N GLU A 83 -1.94 3.87 -5.50
CA GLU A 83 -1.67 4.46 -6.82
C GLU A 83 -0.37 3.94 -7.44
N ALA A 84 0.69 3.82 -6.63
CA ALA A 84 1.98 3.29 -7.08
C ALA A 84 1.87 1.81 -7.52
N MET A 85 1.09 1.00 -6.80
CA MET A 85 0.79 -0.38 -7.20
C MET A 85 -0.08 -0.43 -8.46
N SER A 86 -1.12 0.40 -8.54
CA SER A 86 -2.00 0.48 -9.71
C SER A 86 -1.25 0.86 -10.99
N SER A 87 -0.30 1.79 -10.87
CA SER A 87 0.60 2.20 -11.96
C SER A 87 1.78 1.24 -12.20
N LYS A 88 1.84 0.11 -11.51
CA LYS A 88 2.91 -0.91 -11.60
C LYS A 88 4.32 -0.37 -11.32
N LYS A 89 4.41 0.74 -10.56
CA LYS A 89 5.67 1.32 -10.09
C LYS A 89 6.22 0.61 -8.86
N VAL A 90 5.37 -0.10 -8.12
CA VAL A 90 5.71 -0.88 -6.93
C VAL A 90 5.27 -2.32 -7.14
N ASP A 91 6.18 -3.27 -6.92
CA ASP A 91 5.90 -4.70 -6.98
C ASP A 91 5.38 -5.24 -5.63
N ILE A 92 5.93 -4.75 -4.52
CA ILE A 92 5.56 -5.17 -3.16
C ILE A 92 5.24 -3.95 -2.29
N GLY A 93 4.01 -3.89 -1.78
CA GLY A 93 3.61 -2.88 -0.80
C GLY A 93 3.50 -3.47 0.61
N ILE A 94 4.17 -2.83 1.58
CA ILE A 94 3.94 -3.08 3.01
C ILE A 94 3.11 -1.92 3.55
N MET A 95 1.86 -2.22 3.91
CA MET A 95 0.86 -1.20 4.19
C MET A 95 -0.14 -1.61 5.28
N PRO A 96 -0.81 -0.63 5.90
CA PRO A 96 -1.95 -0.86 6.77
C PRO A 96 -3.11 -1.59 6.07
N PRO A 97 -3.97 -2.29 6.80
CA PRO A 97 -5.01 -3.13 6.20
C PRO A 97 -6.03 -2.34 5.38
N SER A 98 -6.35 -1.11 5.75
CA SER A 98 -7.28 -0.26 5.00
C SER A 98 -6.75 0.08 3.59
N ALA A 99 -5.46 0.38 3.47
CA ALA A 99 -4.82 0.58 2.16
C ALA A 99 -4.81 -0.74 1.35
N TYR A 100 -4.56 -1.88 2.00
CA TYR A 100 -4.65 -3.19 1.34
C TYR A 100 -6.07 -3.48 0.81
N VAL A 101 -7.12 -3.21 1.60
CA VAL A 101 -8.51 -3.40 1.16
C VAL A 101 -8.80 -2.53 -0.07
N GLN A 102 -8.37 -1.26 -0.08
CA GLN A 102 -8.52 -0.39 -1.26
C GLN A 102 -7.79 -0.96 -2.49
N ALA A 103 -6.54 -1.39 -2.33
CA ALA A 103 -5.76 -2.00 -3.41
C ALA A 103 -6.38 -3.31 -3.92
N ARG A 104 -6.93 -4.13 -3.03
CA ARG A 104 -7.60 -5.38 -3.39
C ARG A 104 -8.90 -5.11 -4.15
N MET A 105 -9.70 -4.12 -3.73
CA MET A 105 -10.92 -3.72 -4.43
C MET A 105 -10.63 -3.21 -5.85
N GLN A 106 -9.48 -2.59 -6.08
CA GLN A 106 -9.03 -2.18 -7.40
C GLN A 106 -8.36 -3.31 -8.21
N ASN A 107 -8.27 -4.52 -7.67
CA ASN A 107 -7.56 -5.66 -8.26
C ASN A 107 -6.06 -5.41 -8.52
N VAL A 108 -5.43 -4.52 -7.73
CA VAL A 108 -4.00 -4.18 -7.90
C VAL A 108 -3.09 -4.85 -6.87
N ALA A 109 -3.66 -5.55 -5.87
CA ALA A 109 -2.89 -6.25 -4.84
C ALA A 109 -3.51 -7.59 -4.42
N THR A 110 -2.65 -8.56 -4.12
CA THR A 110 -2.98 -9.82 -3.45
C THR A 110 -2.15 -9.92 -2.17
N ALA A 111 -2.76 -10.32 -1.06
CA ALA A 111 -2.04 -10.48 0.20
C ALA A 111 -1.16 -11.74 0.13
N ILE A 112 0.14 -11.56 0.35
CA ILE A 112 1.13 -12.66 0.41
C ILE A 112 1.73 -12.81 1.81
N LEU A 113 1.58 -11.78 2.65
CA LEU A 113 2.14 -11.72 3.99
C LEU A 113 1.21 -10.88 4.88
N SER A 114 0.97 -11.36 6.10
CA SER A 114 0.32 -10.58 7.15
C SER A 114 1.16 -10.66 8.41
N SER A 115 1.35 -9.51 9.08
CA SER A 115 2.01 -9.48 10.38
C SER A 115 1.09 -10.04 11.47
N LYS A 116 1.71 -10.55 12.53
CA LYS A 116 1.06 -10.81 13.82
C LYS A 116 1.67 -9.86 14.86
N LEU A 117 0.83 -9.36 15.76
CA LEU A 117 1.20 -8.50 16.87
C LEU A 117 1.14 -9.28 18.18
N GLY A 118 1.74 -8.76 19.24
CA GLY A 118 1.50 -9.29 20.59
C GLY A 118 0.01 -9.24 20.91
N ALA A 119 -0.54 -10.34 21.41
CA ALA A 119 -1.94 -10.38 21.83
C ALA A 119 -2.14 -9.50 23.07
N TYR A 120 -3.40 -9.10 23.29
CA TYR A 120 -3.79 -8.35 24.46
C TYR A 120 -5.17 -8.80 24.89
N ASN A 121 -5.38 -8.77 26.20
CA ASN A 121 -6.67 -9.07 26.79
C ASN A 121 -7.65 -7.92 26.48
N ARG A 122 -8.79 -8.22 25.85
CA ARG A 122 -9.72 -7.19 25.36
C ARG A 122 -10.41 -6.40 26.48
N GLN A 123 -10.62 -7.01 27.65
CA GLN A 123 -11.25 -6.36 28.80
C GLN A 123 -10.27 -5.45 29.54
N THR A 124 -9.03 -5.91 29.77
CA THR A 124 -8.06 -5.19 30.62
C THR A 124 -7.09 -4.33 29.81
N GLY A 125 -6.96 -4.56 28.51
CA GLY A 125 -5.97 -3.91 27.65
C GLY A 125 -4.52 -4.33 27.90
N LYS A 126 -4.28 -5.31 28.78
CA LYS A 126 -2.93 -5.76 29.12
C LYS A 126 -2.38 -6.74 28.07
N PRO A 127 -1.07 -6.73 27.78
CA PRO A 127 -0.44 -7.72 26.90
C PRO A 127 -0.63 -9.15 27.42
N GLU A 128 -0.90 -10.08 26.51
CA GLU A 128 -0.90 -11.52 26.78
C GLU A 128 0.45 -12.09 26.38
N ILE A 129 1.27 -12.41 27.39
CA ILE A 129 2.65 -12.86 27.20
C ILE A 129 2.67 -14.13 26.35
N ASN A 130 3.59 -14.17 25.38
CA ASN A 130 3.80 -15.28 24.44
C ASN A 130 2.60 -15.61 23.52
N GLN A 131 1.61 -14.73 23.44
CA GLN A 131 0.48 -14.89 22.53
C GLN A 131 0.54 -13.86 21.40
N LEU A 132 0.08 -14.26 20.22
CA LEU A 132 0.09 -13.43 19.02
C LEU A 132 -1.33 -13.27 18.47
N SER A 133 -1.66 -12.07 18.01
CA SER A 133 -2.92 -11.73 17.37
C SER A 133 -2.70 -11.25 15.93
N SER A 134 -3.58 -11.67 15.03
CA SER A 134 -3.68 -11.13 13.66
C SER A 134 -4.56 -9.88 13.59
N THR A 135 -5.02 -9.36 14.73
CA THR A 135 -5.93 -8.23 14.83
C THR A 135 -5.40 -7.15 15.78
N PHE A 136 -5.87 -5.93 15.59
CA PHE A 136 -5.61 -4.78 16.44
C PHE A 136 -6.89 -3.97 16.64
N LYS A 137 -6.85 -2.97 17.53
CA LYS A 137 -7.97 -2.05 17.80
C LYS A 137 -7.59 -0.60 17.51
N GLY A 138 -8.60 0.22 17.28
CA GLY A 138 -8.49 1.67 17.43
C GLY A 138 -8.61 2.07 18.90
N GLU A 139 -7.98 3.18 19.26
CA GLU A 139 -8.09 3.76 20.61
C GLU A 139 -8.26 5.27 20.50
N ILE A 140 -9.13 5.82 21.34
CA ILE A 140 -9.25 7.27 21.53
C ILE A 140 -8.58 7.61 22.86
N LEU A 141 -7.43 8.27 22.76
CA LEU A 141 -6.66 8.69 23.93
C LEU A 141 -7.05 10.10 24.34
N VAL A 142 -7.14 10.32 25.64
CA VAL A 142 -7.37 11.63 26.25
C VAL A 142 -6.30 11.90 27.29
N ARG A 143 -6.09 13.17 27.64
CA ARG A 143 -5.19 13.52 28.74
C ARG A 143 -5.63 12.83 30.03
N SER A 144 -4.66 12.42 30.86
CA SER A 144 -4.92 11.75 32.14
C SER A 144 -5.84 12.57 33.07
N ASN A 145 -5.73 13.91 33.02
CA ASN A 145 -6.57 14.84 33.78
C ASN A 145 -7.86 15.26 33.05
N SER A 146 -8.24 14.59 31.97
CA SER A 146 -9.47 14.89 31.22
C SER A 146 -10.72 14.42 31.96
N LYS A 147 -11.80 15.21 31.84
CA LYS A 147 -13.16 14.83 32.29
C LYS A 147 -13.88 13.90 31.30
N ILE A 148 -13.31 13.64 30.13
CA ILE A 148 -13.88 12.74 29.11
C ILE A 148 -13.73 11.29 29.59
N LYS A 149 -14.85 10.57 29.71
CA LYS A 149 -14.90 9.18 30.19
C LYS A 149 -15.60 8.22 29.22
N LYS A 150 -16.40 8.75 28.30
CA LYS A 150 -17.15 7.98 27.29
C LYS A 150 -17.20 8.74 25.97
N LEU A 151 -17.51 8.03 24.88
CA LEU A 151 -17.60 8.60 23.53
C LEU A 151 -18.49 9.84 23.46
N LYS A 152 -19.65 9.82 24.16
CA LYS A 152 -20.61 10.94 24.19
C LYS A 152 -19.98 12.26 24.68
N ASP A 153 -18.96 12.20 25.53
CA ASP A 153 -18.29 13.39 26.08
C ASP A 153 -17.38 14.09 25.05
N LEU A 154 -17.13 13.44 23.90
CA LEU A 154 -16.36 14.00 22.79
C LEU A 154 -17.17 15.03 22.00
N LYS A 155 -18.50 15.09 22.16
CA LYS A 155 -19.34 16.06 21.45
C LYS A 155 -18.85 17.49 21.68
N GLY A 156 -18.61 18.23 20.59
CA GLY A 156 -18.08 19.59 20.60
C GLY A 156 -16.59 19.71 20.94
N LYS A 157 -15.85 18.59 21.01
CA LYS A 157 -14.40 18.61 21.26
C LYS A 157 -13.60 18.63 19.96
N LYS A 158 -12.35 19.06 20.09
CA LYS A 158 -11.33 18.97 19.05
C LYS A 158 -10.62 17.62 19.17
N ILE A 159 -10.47 16.92 18.05
CA ILE A 159 -9.83 15.60 17.98
C ILE A 159 -8.70 15.66 16.97
N ALA A 160 -7.51 15.22 17.37
CA ALA A 160 -6.43 14.91 16.44
C ALA A 160 -6.61 13.45 15.98
N ALA A 161 -6.65 13.23 14.67
CA ALA A 161 -6.81 11.90 14.06
C ALA A 161 -5.70 11.66 13.03
N LEU A 162 -5.42 10.39 12.73
CA LEU A 162 -4.54 10.06 11.60
C LEU A 162 -5.28 10.30 10.27
N SER A 163 -4.65 9.91 9.15
CA SER A 163 -5.27 9.97 7.83
C SER A 163 -6.70 9.38 7.81
N PRO A 164 -7.64 9.98 7.06
CA PRO A 164 -8.97 9.39 6.82
C PRO A 164 -8.98 7.95 6.32
N ASN A 165 -7.89 7.53 5.68
CA ASN A 165 -7.69 6.15 5.22
C ASN A 165 -7.13 5.22 6.30
N SER A 166 -6.95 5.66 7.55
CA SER A 166 -6.45 4.83 8.64
C SER A 166 -7.57 4.03 9.30
N ALA A 167 -7.43 2.70 9.36
CA ALA A 167 -8.38 1.83 10.02
C ALA A 167 -8.58 2.20 11.51
N SER A 168 -7.51 2.12 12.32
CA SER A 168 -7.57 2.42 13.77
C SER A 168 -7.51 3.90 14.09
N GLY A 169 -6.84 4.71 13.28
CA GLY A 169 -6.60 6.13 13.58
C GLY A 169 -7.69 7.07 13.07
N TYR A 170 -8.68 6.56 12.32
CA TYR A 170 -9.79 7.36 11.80
C TYR A 170 -11.08 6.55 11.62
N ILE A 171 -11.07 5.50 10.78
CA ILE A 171 -12.29 4.82 10.33
C ILE A 171 -13.05 4.17 11.50
N TYR A 172 -12.40 3.33 12.31
CA TYR A 172 -13.07 2.67 13.43
C TYR A 172 -13.57 3.70 14.47
N PRO A 173 -12.77 4.67 14.94
CA PRO A 173 -13.27 5.72 15.83
C PRO A 173 -14.48 6.49 15.29
N ILE A 174 -14.51 6.77 13.98
CA ILE A 174 -15.60 7.49 13.34
C ILE A 174 -16.89 6.66 13.30
N VAL A 175 -16.78 5.35 13.05
CA VAL A 175 -17.92 4.42 13.13
C VAL A 175 -18.42 4.35 14.57
N ASP A 176 -17.53 4.15 15.55
CA ASP A 176 -17.88 4.08 16.97
C ASP A 176 -18.57 5.36 17.46
N LEU A 177 -18.13 6.53 16.99
CA LEU A 177 -18.76 7.82 17.28
C LEU A 177 -20.17 7.92 16.69
N LYS A 178 -20.36 7.48 15.43
CA LYS A 178 -21.66 7.46 14.76
C LYS A 178 -22.63 6.53 15.48
N ASP A 179 -22.17 5.34 15.86
CA ASP A 179 -22.97 4.36 16.63
C ASP A 179 -23.34 4.88 18.03
N ALA A 180 -22.49 5.72 18.62
CA ALA A 180 -22.78 6.42 19.87
C ALA A 180 -23.73 7.64 19.70
N GLY A 181 -24.22 7.91 18.49
CA GLY A 181 -25.12 9.02 18.16
C GLY A 181 -24.43 10.38 18.01
N ILE A 182 -23.10 10.40 17.82
CA ILE A 182 -22.36 11.62 17.51
C ILE A 182 -22.16 11.68 16.00
N ASN A 183 -22.66 12.74 15.36
CA ASN A 183 -22.33 13.00 13.96
C ASN A 183 -20.96 13.72 13.90
N PRO A 184 -19.88 13.09 13.41
CA PRO A 184 -18.55 13.69 13.48
C PRO A 184 -18.43 14.98 12.66
N GLU A 185 -19.12 15.08 11.52
CA GLU A 185 -19.09 16.26 10.65
C GLU A 185 -19.79 17.46 11.28
N LYS A 186 -20.88 17.22 12.01
CA LYS A 186 -21.67 18.30 12.63
C LYS A 186 -21.25 18.62 14.06
N ASN A 187 -20.60 17.68 14.75
CA ASN A 187 -20.41 17.77 16.19
C ASN A 187 -18.95 17.81 16.63
N LEU A 188 -17.99 17.61 15.74
CA LEU A 188 -16.57 17.54 16.09
C LEU A 188 -15.75 18.44 15.17
N THR A 189 -14.60 18.86 15.68
CA THR A 189 -13.53 19.44 14.85
C THR A 189 -12.40 18.44 14.80
N ILE A 190 -12.22 17.78 13.65
CA ILE A 190 -11.18 16.76 13.46
C ILE A 190 -10.03 17.36 12.67
N THR A 191 -8.84 17.35 13.27
CA THR A 191 -7.60 17.75 12.61
C THR A 191 -6.80 16.50 12.27
N THR A 192 -6.49 16.31 10.99
CA THR A 192 -5.59 15.24 10.57
C THR A 192 -4.16 15.60 10.93
N ILE A 193 -3.48 14.73 11.66
CA ILE A 193 -2.05 14.86 11.98
C ILE A 193 -1.24 13.85 11.16
N LYS A 194 -0.03 14.26 10.78
CA LYS A 194 0.95 13.42 10.09
C LYS A 194 1.95 12.87 11.09
#